data_AF-A0A537HL03-F1
#
_entry.id   AF-A0A537HL03-F1
#
_cell.length_a   1.000
_cell.length_b   1.000
_cell.length_c   1.000
_cell.angle_alpha   90.00
_cell.angle_beta   90.00
_cell.angle_gamma   90.00
#
_symmetry.space_group_name_H-M   'P 1'
#
loop_
_entity.id
_entity.type
_entity.pdbx_description
1 polymer ?
#
loop_
_entity_poly.entity_id
_entity_poly.type
_entity_poly.pdbx_seq_one_letter_code
_entity_poly.pdbx_strand_id
1 'polypeptide(L)'
;MKISQPVSQMQYGAIVEFVRDNYNRKIVEVGVGQRMNVAEKIKETMPTTEVLVTDTQESVIRSYNGSGVRAIVDDVFSPSLHVY
;
A
#
# COMPACT_ATOMS: atom_id res chain seq x y z
N MET A 1 6.52 24.97 5.36
CA MET A 1 6.47 23.50 5.18
C MET A 1 5.46 22.95 6.18
N LYS A 2 4.24 22.59 5.75
CA LYS A 2 3.25 21.99 6.66
C LYS A 2 3.65 20.53 6.87
N ILE A 3 4.18 20.21 8.05
CA ILE A 3 4.35 18.82 8.47
C ILE A 3 2.94 18.29 8.73
N SER A 4 2.42 17.48 7.82
CA SER A 4 1.15 16.77 8.01
C SER A 4 1.26 15.91 9.27
N GLN A 5 0.30 16.04 10.18
CA GLN A 5 0.26 15.20 11.37
C GLN A 5 0.12 13.72 10.97
N PRO A 6 0.77 12.79 11.67
CA PRO A 6 0.61 11.37 11.39
C PRO A 6 -0.84 10.95 11.61
N VAL A 7 -1.38 10.16 10.67
CA VAL A 7 -2.68 9.52 10.81
C VAL A 7 -2.64 8.62 12.07
N SER A 8 -3.71 8.65 12.87
CA SER A 8 -3.76 7.90 14.12
C SER A 8 -3.93 6.39 13.87
N GLN A 9 -3.49 5.54 14.81
CA GLN A 9 -3.67 4.08 14.71
C GLN A 9 -5.14 3.65 14.52
N MET A 10 -6.09 4.37 15.15
CA MET A 10 -7.52 4.12 14.96
C MET A 10 -7.98 4.37 13.52
N GLN A 11 -7.46 5.41 12.87
CA GLN A 11 -7.79 5.71 11.46
C GLN A 11 -7.21 4.68 10.50
N TYR A 12 -6.02 4.13 10.79
CA TYR A 12 -5.47 3.04 9.99
C TYR A 12 -6.29 1.75 10.09
N GLY A 13 -6.73 1.37 11.29
CA GLY A 13 -7.59 0.20 11.49
C GLY A 13 -8.89 0.28 10.69
N ALA A 14 -9.56 1.44 10.71
CA ALA A 14 -10.79 1.66 9.97
C ALA A 14 -10.62 1.49 8.44
N ILE A 15 -9.47 1.91 7.88
CA ILE A 15 -9.17 1.71 6.45
C ILE A 15 -9.03 0.21 6.14
N VAL A 16 -8.30 -0.54 6.98
CA VAL A 16 -8.10 -1.98 6.77
C VAL A 16 -9.44 -2.73 6.85
N GLU A 17 -10.28 -2.41 7.83
CA GLU A 17 -11.61 -2.99 7.97
C GLU A 17 -12.50 -2.67 6.76
N PHE A 18 -12.53 -1.41 6.33
CA PHE A 18 -13.28 -1.01 5.15
C PHE A 18 -12.80 -1.75 3.90
N VAL A 19 -11.49 -1.88 3.69
CA VAL A 19 -10.93 -2.60 2.54
C VAL A 19 -11.35 -4.08 2.59
N ARG A 20 -11.19 -4.72 3.75
CA ARG A 20 -11.54 -6.14 3.96
C ARG A 20 -12.99 -6.43 3.64
N ASP A 21 -13.89 -5.54 4.05
CA ASP A 21 -15.33 -5.77 3.95
C ASP A 21 -15.87 -5.50 2.52
N ASN A 22 -15.10 -4.81 1.67
CA ASN A 22 -15.56 -4.37 0.34
C ASN A 22 -14.74 -4.95 -0.83
N TYR A 23 -13.52 -5.40 -0.60
CA TYR A 23 -12.58 -5.83 -1.64
C TYR A 23 -11.83 -7.08 -1.18
N ASN A 24 -11.62 -8.06 -2.06
CA ASN A 24 -10.99 -9.34 -1.66
C ASN A 24 -9.99 -9.94 -2.67
N ARG A 25 -9.94 -9.44 -3.92
CA ARG A 25 -9.06 -10.02 -4.95
C ARG A 25 -7.69 -9.37 -4.99
N LYS A 26 -7.66 -8.05 -5.22
CA LYS A 26 -6.45 -7.28 -5.49
C LYS A 26 -6.59 -5.89 -4.90
N ILE A 27 -5.55 -5.43 -4.21
CA ILE A 27 -5.43 -4.09 -3.63
C ILE A 27 -4.14 -3.47 -4.16
N VAL A 28 -4.22 -2.24 -4.66
CA VAL A 28 -3.07 -1.44 -5.09
C VAL A 28 -3.06 -0.14 -4.31
N GLU A 29 -2.07 0.05 -3.45
CA GLU A 29 -1.84 1.32 -2.75
C GLU A 29 -0.88 2.19 -3.58
N VAL A 30 -1.34 3.37 -4.00
CA VAL A 30 -0.56 4.30 -4.84
C VAL A 30 0.07 5.38 -3.98
N GLY A 31 1.37 5.61 -4.16
CA GLY A 31 2.11 6.62 -3.42
C GLY A 31 2.35 6.22 -1.97
N VAL A 32 2.84 5.00 -1.75
CA VAL A 32 3.03 4.41 -0.41
C VAL A 32 4.05 5.18 0.44
N GLY A 33 5.01 5.87 -0.19
CA GLY A 33 6.06 6.59 0.50
C GLY A 33 6.84 5.71 1.49
N GLN A 34 7.38 6.31 2.54
CA GLN A 34 8.29 5.63 3.47
C GLN A 34 7.60 4.64 4.44
N ARG A 35 6.28 4.45 4.38
CA ARG A 35 5.52 3.65 5.36
C ARG A 35 4.48 2.78 4.66
N MET A 36 4.71 1.47 4.67
CA MET A 36 3.84 0.48 4.00
C MET A 36 2.84 -0.19 4.95
N ASN A 37 2.61 0.42 6.12
CA ASN A 37 1.88 -0.16 7.25
C ASN A 37 0.45 -0.61 6.88
N VAL A 38 -0.20 0.10 5.96
CA VAL A 38 -1.59 -0.20 5.54
C VAL A 38 -1.60 -1.45 4.67
N ALA A 39 -0.83 -1.47 3.58
CA ALA A 39 -0.66 -2.65 2.74
C ALA A 39 -0.21 -3.89 3.53
N GLU A 40 0.75 -3.75 4.44
CA GLU A 40 1.18 -4.84 5.33
C GLU A 40 0.02 -5.35 6.17
N LYS A 41 -0.74 -4.45 6.81
CA LYS A 41 -1.85 -4.87 7.67
C LYS A 41 -2.99 -5.50 6.90
N ILE A 42 -3.27 -5.02 5.69
CA ILE A 42 -4.22 -5.66 4.77
C ILE A 42 -3.73 -7.07 4.44
N LYS A 43 -2.44 -7.23 4.10
CA LYS A 43 -1.89 -8.54 3.74
C LYS A 43 -1.91 -9.53 4.90
N GLU A 44 -1.61 -9.08 6.12
CA GLU A 44 -1.75 -9.90 7.34
C GLU A 44 -3.19 -10.36 7.57
N THR A 45 -4.15 -9.46 7.38
CA THR A 45 -5.59 -9.71 7.63
C THR A 45 -6.22 -10.57 6.53
N MET A 46 -5.71 -10.44 5.30
CA MET A 46 -6.26 -11.05 4.09
C MET A 46 -5.14 -11.77 3.31
N PRO A 47 -4.64 -12.91 3.83
CA PRO A 47 -3.43 -13.54 3.30
C PRO A 47 -3.55 -14.02 1.85
N THR A 48 -4.76 -14.31 1.37
CA THR A 48 -5.02 -14.74 -0.02
C THR A 48 -5.21 -13.59 -1.01
N THR A 49 -5.40 -12.36 -0.53
CA THR A 49 -5.56 -11.18 -1.38
C THR A 49 -4.22 -10.77 -1.96
N GLU A 50 -4.19 -10.43 -3.26
CA GLU A 50 -3.02 -9.83 -3.88
C GLU A 50 -2.91 -8.38 -3.40
N VAL A 51 -1.78 -8.02 -2.78
CA VAL A 51 -1.54 -6.65 -2.29
C VAL A 51 -0.28 -6.13 -2.94
N LEU A 52 -0.40 -5.00 -3.62
CA LEU A 52 0.70 -4.28 -4.24
C LEU A 52 0.76 -2.86 -3.73
N VAL A 53 1.97 -2.30 -3.71
CA VAL A 53 2.23 -0.90 -3.42
C VAL A 53 3.04 -0.29 -4.54
N THR A 54 2.76 0.96 -4.87
CA THR A 54 3.51 1.72 -5.87
C THR A 54 4.05 3.03 -5.31
N ASP A 55 5.22 3.42 -5.79
CA ASP A 55 5.78 4.76 -5.60
C ASP A 55 6.68 5.10 -6.79
N THR A 56 6.83 6.40 -7.07
CA THR A 56 7.76 6.90 -8.10
C THR A 56 9.22 6.78 -7.66
N GLN A 57 9.48 6.76 -6.35
CA GLN A 57 10.83 6.74 -5.79
C GLN A 57 11.34 5.32 -5.67
N GLU A 58 12.33 4.96 -6.49
CA GLU A 58 12.96 3.64 -6.46
C GLU A 58 13.60 3.32 -5.10
N SER A 59 14.12 4.32 -4.38
CA SER A 59 14.67 4.15 -3.03
C SER A 59 13.64 3.66 -2.01
N VAL A 60 12.39 4.14 -2.11
CA VAL A 60 11.26 3.67 -1.29
C VAL A 60 11.02 2.20 -1.56
N ILE A 61 10.86 1.85 -2.84
CA ILE A 61 10.47 0.49 -3.26
C ILE A 61 11.58 -0.53 -2.99
N ARG A 62 12.84 -0.19 -3.28
CA ARG A 62 13.98 -1.11 -3.05
C ARG A 62 14.31 -1.32 -1.57
N SER A 63 13.96 -0.37 -0.72
CA SER A 63 14.15 -0.53 0.72
C SER A 63 13.14 -1.49 1.36
N TYR A 64 12.07 -1.81 0.65
CA TYR A 64 11.05 -2.72 1.14
C TYR A 64 11.52 -4.18 1.16
N ASN A 65 11.42 -4.80 2.34
CA ASN A 65 11.76 -6.21 2.57
C ASN A 65 10.62 -6.98 3.27
N GLY A 66 9.41 -6.41 3.31
CA GLY A 66 8.28 -7.06 3.98
C GLY A 66 7.76 -8.26 3.18
N SER A 67 7.16 -9.22 3.90
CA SER A 67 6.69 -10.46 3.31
C SER A 67 5.28 -10.31 2.72
N GLY A 68 5.10 -10.78 1.48
CA GLY A 68 3.77 -10.98 0.88
C GLY A 68 3.12 -9.77 0.20
N VAL A 69 3.60 -8.54 0.43
CA VAL A 69 3.22 -7.37 -0.37
C VAL A 69 4.21 -7.22 -1.52
N ARG A 70 3.73 -6.94 -2.73
CA ARG A 70 4.60 -6.65 -3.88
C ARG A 70 4.83 -5.15 -4.01
N ALA A 71 6.09 -4.72 -3.92
CA ALA A 71 6.45 -3.32 -4.13
C ALA A 71 6.94 -3.10 -5.58
N ILE A 72 6.40 -2.09 -6.26
CA ILE A 72 6.68 -1.80 -7.68
C ILE A 72 6.96 -0.30 -7.84
N VAL A 73 8.00 0.05 -8.59
CA VAL A 73 8.23 1.44 -9.01
C VAL A 73 7.28 1.74 -10.16
N ASP A 74 6.36 2.68 -9.96
CA ASP A 74 5.37 3.08 -10.97
C ASP A 74 4.96 4.54 -10.77
N ASP A 75 4.71 5.24 -11.87
CA ASP A 75 4.18 6.60 -11.88
C ASP A 75 2.72 6.56 -12.33
N VAL A 76 1.79 6.95 -11.46
CA VAL A 76 0.36 6.98 -11.76
C VAL A 76 0.00 7.90 -12.93
N PHE A 77 0.84 8.90 -13.25
CA PHE A 77 0.65 9.77 -14.42
C PHE A 77 1.16 9.15 -15.72
N SER A 78 1.97 8.09 -15.65
CA SER A 78 2.43 7.30 -16.80
C SER A 78 2.43 5.79 -16.44
N PRO A 79 1.25 5.21 -16.16
CA PRO A 79 1.16 3.96 -15.43
C PRO A 79 1.49 2.74 -16.29
N SER A 80 2.12 1.75 -15.66
CA SER A 80 2.15 0.40 -16.17
C SER A 80 0.79 -0.27 -15.95
N LEU A 81 -0.09 -0.24 -16.97
CA LEU A 81 -1.48 -0.72 -16.83
C LEU A 81 -1.64 -2.15 -16.33
N HIS A 82 -0.64 -3.02 -16.49
CA HIS A 82 -0.69 -4.39 -15.95
C HIS A 82 -0.65 -4.45 -14.40
N VAL A 83 -0.24 -3.35 -13.74
CA VAL A 83 -0.18 -3.23 -12.27
C VAL A 83 -1.57 -3.03 -11.68
N TYR A 84 -2.52 -2.42 -12.40
CA TYR A 84 -3.85 -2.06 -11.92
C TYR A 84 -4.90 -3.06 -12.42
#